data_AF-A0A7Z7BBY2-F1
#
_entry.id   AF-A0A7Z7BBY2-F1
#
_cell.length_a   1.000
_cell.length_b   1.000
_cell.length_c   1.000
_cell.angle_alpha   90.00
_cell.angle_beta   90.00
_cell.angle_gamma   90.00
#
_symmetry.space_group_name_H-M   'P 1'
#
loop_
_entity.id
_entity.type
_entity.pdbx_description
1 polymer ?
#
loop_
_entity_poly.entity_id
_entity_poly.type
_entity_poly.pdbx_seq_one_letter_code
_entity_poly.pdbx_strand_id
1 'polypeptide(L)'
;MSKNALRYPESAITAGRFGTARVHGNPIAMAAREIAAVTSEPAARSKYGNVPTVVNGITFDSAREAARYEVLARLQLAGQISELQIQVPFDVVPAAVVAGKSRRPVRYIADFVYRDAGGARVVEDVKGMLTAIYKLKRHLMKVVHGIDIVEVK
;
A
#
# COMPACT_ATOMS: atom_id res chain seq x y z
N MET A 1 31.45 27.14 34.22
CA MET A 1 32.44 28.20 33.90
C MET A 1 32.61 28.26 32.40
N SER A 2 32.61 29.49 31.87
CA SER A 2 32.40 29.86 30.47
C SER A 2 33.41 29.25 29.49
N LYS A 3 32.92 28.64 28.40
CA LYS A 3 33.61 28.68 27.11
C LYS A 3 32.75 29.50 26.17
N ASN A 4 32.96 30.81 26.24
CA ASN A 4 32.41 31.79 25.31
C ASN A 4 33.01 31.48 23.93
N ALA A 5 32.36 30.61 23.16
CA ALA A 5 32.69 30.45 21.75
C ALA A 5 32.26 31.73 21.06
N LEU A 6 33.22 32.52 20.59
CA LEU A 6 32.98 33.76 19.85
C LEU A 6 31.97 33.47 18.74
N ARG A 7 30.75 34.02 18.86
CA ARG A 7 29.68 33.85 17.89
C ARG A 7 29.79 34.99 16.88
N TYR A 8 30.32 34.70 15.70
CA TYR A 8 30.41 35.66 14.60
C TYR A 8 29.09 35.68 13.80
N PRO A 9 28.70 36.83 13.23
CA PRO A 9 27.55 36.90 12.32
C PRO A 9 27.84 36.13 11.02
N GLU A 10 26.88 35.32 10.56
CA GLU A 10 27.00 34.47 9.36
C GLU A 10 27.35 35.26 8.09
N SER A 11 27.03 36.57 8.05
CA SER A 11 27.33 37.47 6.93
C SER A 11 28.83 37.70 6.68
N ALA A 12 29.71 37.30 7.60
CA ALA A 12 31.15 37.47 7.47
C ALA A 12 31.86 36.26 6.80
N ILE A 13 31.13 35.21 6.43
CA ILE A 13 31.68 34.01 5.78
C ILE A 13 31.34 34.05 4.29
N THR A 14 32.34 34.19 3.43
CA THR A 14 32.17 34.08 1.97
C THR A 14 33.01 32.91 1.46
N ALA A 15 32.38 32.01 0.69
CA ALA A 15 33.02 30.84 0.09
C ALA A 15 33.84 29.97 1.07
N GLY A 16 33.36 29.81 2.31
CA GLY A 16 33.98 28.92 3.30
C GLY A 16 35.28 29.44 3.93
N ARG A 17 35.57 30.74 3.84
CA ARG A 17 36.71 31.39 4.52
C ARG A 17 36.26 32.53 5.42
N PHE A 18 36.96 32.71 6.53
CA PHE A 18 36.85 33.89 7.40
C PHE A 18 38.25 34.54 7.46
N GLY A 19 38.41 35.69 6.79
CA GLY A 19 39.72 36.29 6.57
C GLY A 19 40.69 35.35 5.84
N THR A 20 41.94 35.28 6.31
CA THR A 20 43.01 34.46 5.69
C THR A 20 43.07 33.02 6.21
N ALA A 21 42.24 32.65 7.18
CA ALA A 21 42.23 31.33 7.81
C ALA A 21 41.30 30.34 7.08
N ARG A 22 41.76 29.10 6.90
CA ARG A 22 41.01 28.00 6.27
C ARG A 22 40.32 27.16 7.35
N VAL A 23 38.99 27.13 7.37
CA VAL A 23 38.20 26.39 8.37
C VAL A 23 38.24 24.89 8.05
N HIS A 24 38.80 24.07 8.93
CA HIS A 24 38.83 22.60 8.79
C HIS A 24 37.77 21.94 9.66
N GLY A 25 37.01 21.01 9.07
CA GLY A 25 35.98 20.22 9.74
C GLY A 25 34.58 20.62 9.27
N ASN A 26 34.05 19.90 8.28
CA ASN A 26 32.67 20.07 7.82
C ASN A 26 31.73 19.43 8.87
N PRO A 27 31.02 20.20 9.70
CA PRO A 27 30.21 19.65 10.80
C PRO A 27 28.96 18.90 10.30
N ILE A 28 28.63 19.05 9.02
CA ILE A 28 27.40 18.57 8.40
C ILE A 28 27.40 17.04 8.25
N ALA A 29 28.58 16.40 8.09
CA ALA A 29 28.66 14.96 7.82
C ALA A 29 28.47 14.08 9.07
N MET A 30 28.80 14.58 10.27
CA MET A 30 28.63 13.84 11.53
C MET A 30 27.19 13.87 12.03
N ALA A 31 26.50 15.02 11.90
CA ALA A 31 25.11 15.16 12.32
C ALA A 31 24.13 14.30 11.49
N ALA A 32 24.40 14.08 10.20
CA ALA A 32 23.55 13.26 9.34
C ALA A 32 23.55 11.76 9.72
N ARG A 33 24.63 11.25 10.31
CA ARG A 33 24.72 9.86 10.77
C ARG A 33 24.01 9.62 12.11
N GLU A 34 23.95 10.64 12.95
CA GLU A 34 23.35 10.54 14.28
C GLU A 34 21.81 10.70 14.25
N ILE A 35 21.27 11.47 13.29
CA ILE A 35 19.82 11.65 13.11
C ILE A 35 19.16 10.41 12.46
N ALA A 36 19.88 9.68 11.61
CA ALA A 36 19.36 8.48 10.94
C ALA A 36 19.22 7.25 11.86
N ALA A 37 19.91 7.23 13.02
CA ALA A 37 19.90 6.08 13.93
C ALA A 37 18.76 6.13 14.97
N VAL A 38 18.09 7.27 15.15
CA VAL A 38 17.15 7.51 16.28
C VAL A 38 15.68 7.47 15.88
N THR A 39 15.33 7.30 14.60
CA THR A 39 13.92 7.28 14.15
C THR A 39 13.60 6.04 13.31
N SER A 40 13.59 4.87 13.95
CA SER A 40 12.76 3.77 13.45
C SER A 40 12.02 3.15 14.62
N GLU A 41 10.87 3.74 14.94
CA GLU A 41 9.87 3.00 15.72
C GLU A 41 9.54 1.72 14.95
N PRO A 42 9.51 0.54 15.60
CA PRO A 42 9.18 -0.70 14.91
C PRO A 42 7.76 -0.57 14.35
N ALA A 43 7.62 -0.78 13.04
CA ALA A 43 6.33 -0.76 12.37
C ALA A 43 5.35 -1.65 13.14
N ALA A 44 4.22 -1.08 13.56
CA ALA A 44 3.22 -1.76 14.35
C ALA A 44 2.86 -3.10 13.67
N ARG A 45 2.98 -4.20 14.42
CA ARG A 45 2.63 -5.55 13.93
C ARG A 45 1.21 -5.48 13.37
N SER A 46 1.05 -5.77 12.08
CA SER A 46 -0.28 -5.78 11.47
C SER A 46 -1.17 -6.75 12.25
N LYS A 47 -2.47 -6.44 12.36
CA LYS A 47 -3.45 -7.20 13.16
C LYS A 47 -3.48 -8.71 12.86
N TYR A 48 -2.93 -9.11 11.71
CA TYR A 48 -2.86 -10.49 11.24
C TYR A 48 -1.44 -10.99 10.92
N GLY A 49 -0.39 -10.22 11.26
CA GLY A 49 1.00 -10.58 10.96
C GLY A 49 1.34 -10.64 9.46
N ASN A 50 0.47 -10.09 8.61
CA ASN A 50 0.71 -9.99 7.17
C ASN A 50 1.82 -9.00 6.88
N VAL A 51 2.66 -9.33 5.90
CA VAL A 51 3.72 -8.48 5.38
C VAL A 51 3.21 -7.85 4.07
N PRO A 52 2.95 -6.53 4.04
CA PRO A 52 2.64 -5.84 2.80
C PRO A 52 3.78 -6.07 1.80
N THR A 53 3.44 -6.47 0.59
CA THR A 53 4.43 -6.86 -0.42
C THR A 53 4.24 -6.00 -1.65
N VAL A 54 5.34 -5.44 -2.16
CA VAL A 54 5.33 -4.63 -3.38
C VAL A 54 5.83 -5.48 -4.55
N VAL A 55 5.01 -5.67 -5.57
CA VAL A 55 5.36 -6.38 -6.81
C VAL A 55 5.06 -5.47 -7.98
N ASN A 56 6.05 -5.23 -8.85
CA ASN A 56 5.92 -4.37 -10.03
C ASN A 56 5.35 -2.97 -9.71
N GLY A 57 5.70 -2.40 -8.54
CA GLY A 57 5.21 -1.09 -8.09
C GLY A 57 3.81 -1.08 -7.49
N ILE A 58 3.16 -2.25 -7.37
CA ILE A 58 1.83 -2.40 -6.76
C ILE A 58 1.99 -2.96 -5.35
N THR A 59 1.35 -2.33 -4.37
CA THR A 59 1.32 -2.80 -2.99
C THR A 59 0.14 -3.74 -2.75
N PHE A 60 0.42 -4.92 -2.20
CA PHE A 60 -0.59 -5.89 -1.78
C PHE A 60 -0.67 -5.99 -0.26
N ASP A 61 -1.86 -6.30 0.26
CA ASP A 61 -2.10 -6.43 1.69
C ASP A 61 -1.52 -7.73 2.25
N SER A 62 -1.23 -8.71 1.37
CA SER A 62 -0.64 -9.99 1.71
C SER A 62 0.38 -10.50 0.69
N ALA A 63 1.34 -11.29 1.17
CA ALA A 63 2.28 -12.01 0.31
C ALA A 63 1.57 -13.03 -0.61
N ARG A 64 0.42 -13.57 -0.19
CA ARG A 64 -0.37 -14.51 -1.00
C ARG A 64 -1.05 -13.83 -2.18
N GLU A 65 -1.63 -12.65 -1.97
CA GLU A 65 -2.16 -11.81 -3.06
C GLU A 65 -1.07 -11.45 -4.05
N ALA A 66 0.10 -11.00 -3.56
CA ALA A 66 1.25 -10.69 -4.41
C ALA A 66 1.70 -11.89 -5.25
N ALA A 67 1.83 -13.07 -4.65
CA ALA A 67 2.18 -14.29 -5.36
C ALA A 67 1.14 -14.67 -6.42
N ARG A 68 -0.16 -14.52 -6.10
CA ARG A 68 -1.24 -14.80 -7.05
C ARG A 68 -1.25 -13.81 -8.21
N TYR A 69 -1.02 -12.53 -7.92
CA TYR A 69 -0.88 -11.50 -8.95
C TYR A 69 0.23 -11.83 -9.94
N GLU A 70 1.40 -12.28 -9.49
CA GLU A 70 2.48 -12.68 -10.41
C GLU A 70 2.06 -13.82 -11.35
N VAL A 71 1.31 -14.80 -10.85
CA VAL A 71 0.79 -15.89 -11.67
C VAL A 71 -0.17 -15.34 -12.73
N LEU A 72 -1.15 -14.53 -12.33
CA LEU A 72 -2.11 -13.93 -13.26
C LEU A 72 -1.41 -13.01 -14.29
N ALA A 73 -0.41 -12.25 -13.88
CA ALA A 73 0.38 -11.41 -14.78
C ALA A 73 1.13 -12.24 -15.83
N ARG A 74 1.72 -13.39 -15.45
CA ARG A 74 2.34 -14.32 -16.40
C ARG A 74 1.31 -14.93 -17.35
N LEU A 75 0.12 -15.29 -16.85
CA LEU A 75 -0.97 -15.82 -17.68
C LEU A 75 -1.47 -14.79 -18.70
N GLN A 76 -1.54 -13.51 -18.29
CA GLN A 76 -1.91 -12.43 -19.21
C GLN A 76 -0.84 -12.24 -20.30
N LEU A 77 0.45 -12.25 -19.92
CA LEU A 77 1.55 -12.18 -20.89
C LEU A 77 1.54 -13.36 -21.87
N ALA A 78 1.14 -14.54 -21.42
CA ALA A 78 0.98 -15.73 -22.25
C ALA A 78 -0.31 -15.73 -23.09
N GLY A 79 -1.17 -14.70 -22.98
CA GLY A 79 -2.43 -14.60 -23.71
C GLY A 79 -3.53 -15.55 -23.22
N GLN A 80 -3.38 -16.14 -22.04
CA GLN A 80 -4.36 -17.08 -21.46
C GLN A 80 -5.50 -16.38 -20.71
N ILE A 81 -5.25 -15.14 -20.26
CA ILE A 81 -6.25 -14.23 -19.71
C ILE A 81 -6.04 -12.84 -20.31
N SER A 82 -7.04 -11.97 -20.16
CA SER A 82 -6.95 -10.56 -20.57
C SER A 82 -7.66 -9.64 -19.59
N GLU A 83 -7.46 -8.32 -19.74
CA GLU A 83 -8.11 -7.29 -18.92
C GLU A 83 -7.89 -7.46 -17.41
N LEU A 84 -6.70 -7.93 -16.98
CA LEU A 84 -6.37 -8.09 -15.57
C LEU A 84 -6.42 -6.73 -14.85
N GLN A 85 -7.32 -6.64 -13.88
CA GLN A 85 -7.51 -5.51 -12.97
C GLN A 85 -7.35 -5.99 -11.52
N ILE A 86 -6.86 -5.09 -10.67
CA ILE A 86 -6.63 -5.33 -9.24
C ILE A 86 -7.56 -4.47 -8.39
N GLN A 87 -7.92 -4.95 -7.20
CA GLN A 87 -8.68 -4.19 -6.18
C GLN A 87 -9.95 -3.51 -6.73
N VAL A 88 -10.75 -4.25 -7.48
CA VAL A 88 -11.91 -3.70 -8.20
C VAL A 88 -13.12 -3.57 -7.26
N PRO A 89 -13.70 -2.37 -7.09
CA PRO A 89 -14.85 -2.17 -6.23
C PRO A 89 -16.18 -2.53 -6.94
N PHE A 90 -17.07 -3.16 -6.18
CA PHE A 90 -18.46 -3.47 -6.53
C PHE A 90 -19.37 -2.93 -5.44
N ASP A 91 -20.29 -2.03 -5.78
CA ASP A 91 -21.34 -1.60 -4.86
C ASP A 91 -22.34 -2.77 -4.68
N VAL A 92 -22.42 -3.34 -3.47
CA VAL A 92 -23.30 -4.48 -3.14
C VAL A 92 -24.52 -4.07 -2.31
N VAL A 93 -24.50 -2.84 -1.77
CA VAL A 93 -25.68 -2.19 -1.18
C VAL A 93 -25.62 -0.73 -1.59
N PRO A 94 -26.69 -0.16 -2.18
CA PRO A 94 -26.70 1.26 -2.56
C PRO A 94 -26.61 2.17 -1.33
N ALA A 95 -26.31 3.45 -1.56
CA ALA A 95 -26.42 4.46 -0.52
C ALA A 95 -27.88 4.53 -0.02
N ALA A 96 -28.05 4.62 1.30
CA ALA A 96 -29.38 4.65 1.92
C ALA A 96 -29.38 5.44 3.22
N VAL A 97 -30.55 5.96 3.60
CA VAL A 97 -30.76 6.53 4.93
C VAL A 97 -31.09 5.40 5.90
N VAL A 98 -30.23 5.18 6.88
CA VAL A 98 -30.39 4.14 7.91
C VAL A 98 -30.46 4.82 9.27
N ALA A 99 -31.57 4.61 9.99
CA ALA A 99 -31.86 5.27 11.27
C ALA A 99 -31.70 6.80 11.19
N GLY A 100 -32.29 7.42 10.17
CA GLY A 100 -32.27 8.87 9.95
C GLY A 100 -30.93 9.45 9.50
N LYS A 101 -29.90 8.63 9.25
CA LYS A 101 -28.57 9.08 8.81
C LYS A 101 -28.23 8.53 7.43
N SER A 102 -27.76 9.40 6.53
CA SER A 102 -27.26 8.98 5.23
C SER A 102 -26.02 8.10 5.38
N ARG A 103 -26.03 6.93 4.73
CA ARG A 103 -24.93 5.98 4.68
C ARG A 103 -24.44 5.81 3.24
N ARG A 104 -23.11 5.74 3.09
CA ARG A 104 -22.44 5.45 1.83
C ARG A 104 -22.76 4.02 1.37
N PRO A 105 -22.65 3.73 0.06
CA PRO A 105 -22.84 2.37 -0.43
C PRO A 105 -21.84 1.42 0.23
N VAL A 106 -22.27 0.18 0.45
CA VAL A 106 -21.39 -0.88 0.92
C VAL A 106 -20.71 -1.49 -0.29
N ARG A 107 -19.38 -1.49 -0.30
CA ARG A 107 -18.58 -2.08 -1.36
C ARG A 107 -18.03 -3.44 -0.99
N TYR A 108 -18.06 -4.35 -1.95
CA TYR A 108 -17.14 -5.48 -2.04
C TYR A 108 -15.95 -5.05 -2.89
N ILE A 109 -14.73 -5.35 -2.47
CA ILE A 109 -13.52 -5.05 -3.25
C ILE A 109 -12.92 -6.41 -3.58
N ALA A 110 -12.87 -6.74 -4.87
CA ALA A 110 -12.28 -7.98 -5.35
C ALA A 110 -10.78 -7.80 -5.55
N ASP A 111 -9.97 -8.81 -5.19
CA ASP A 111 -8.52 -8.74 -5.37
C ASP A 111 -8.17 -8.69 -6.86
N PHE A 112 -8.82 -9.53 -7.68
CA PHE A 112 -8.57 -9.63 -9.11
C PHE A 112 -9.86 -9.73 -9.93
N VAL A 113 -9.87 -9.07 -11.09
CA VAL A 113 -10.90 -9.23 -12.12
C VAL A 113 -10.21 -9.35 -13.46
N TYR A 114 -10.60 -10.32 -14.28
CA TYR A 114 -10.02 -10.54 -15.60
C TYR A 114 -11.01 -11.26 -16.51
N ARG A 115 -10.66 -11.44 -17.78
CA ARG A 115 -11.33 -12.35 -18.71
C ARG A 115 -10.50 -13.60 -18.91
N ASP A 116 -11.13 -14.77 -18.83
CA ASP A 116 -10.47 -16.03 -19.15
C ASP A 116 -10.26 -16.21 -20.66
N ALA A 117 -9.66 -17.33 -21.06
CA ALA A 117 -9.44 -17.67 -22.47
C ALA A 117 -10.74 -17.79 -23.29
N GLY A 118 -11.88 -18.05 -22.63
CA GLY A 118 -13.21 -18.07 -23.25
C GLY A 118 -13.87 -16.69 -23.34
N GLY A 119 -13.21 -15.64 -22.83
CA GLY A 119 -13.73 -14.27 -22.76
C GLY A 119 -14.70 -14.03 -21.60
N ALA A 120 -14.96 -15.03 -20.76
CA ALA A 120 -15.84 -14.90 -19.61
C ALA A 120 -15.15 -14.09 -18.51
N ARG A 121 -15.91 -13.20 -17.87
CA ARG A 121 -15.39 -12.37 -16.79
C ARG A 121 -15.29 -13.20 -15.52
N VAL A 122 -14.09 -13.23 -14.94
CA VAL A 122 -13.78 -13.91 -13.68
C VAL A 122 -13.53 -12.86 -12.61
N VAL A 123 -14.12 -13.07 -11.43
CA VAL A 123 -13.83 -12.30 -10.22
C VAL A 123 -13.21 -13.26 -9.21
N GLU A 124 -11.97 -12.98 -8.84
CA GLU A 124 -11.15 -13.87 -8.02
C GLU A 124 -10.65 -13.15 -6.78
N ASP A 125 -10.61 -13.88 -5.66
CA ASP A 125 -10.26 -13.33 -4.37
C ASP A 125 -9.44 -14.33 -3.53
N VAL A 126 -8.33 -13.86 -2.96
CA VAL A 126 -7.38 -14.65 -2.18
C VAL A 126 -7.79 -14.66 -0.72
N LYS A 127 -8.31 -15.79 -0.26
CA LYS A 127 -8.86 -15.94 1.09
C LYS A 127 -8.07 -16.92 1.95
N GLY A 128 -7.80 -16.50 3.18
CA GLY A 128 -7.32 -17.38 4.25
C GLY A 128 -8.50 -17.83 5.13
N MET A 129 -8.97 -16.91 5.99
CA MET A 129 -10.12 -17.14 6.86
C MET A 129 -11.39 -16.48 6.30
N LEU A 130 -12.47 -17.26 6.20
CA LEU A 130 -13.77 -16.77 5.74
C LEU A 130 -14.55 -16.12 6.89
N THR A 131 -14.53 -14.79 6.94
CA THR A 131 -15.30 -14.02 7.93
C THR A 131 -16.79 -13.98 7.61
N ALA A 132 -17.65 -13.75 8.62
CA ALA A 132 -19.09 -13.63 8.40
C ALA A 132 -19.46 -12.48 7.45
N ILE A 133 -18.77 -11.34 7.58
CA ILE A 133 -18.95 -10.18 6.70
C ILE A 133 -18.60 -10.53 5.25
N TYR A 134 -17.52 -11.28 5.04
CA TYR A 134 -17.15 -11.74 3.71
C TYR A 134 -18.24 -12.63 3.10
N LYS A 135 -18.72 -13.63 3.84
CA LYS A 135 -19.78 -14.54 3.37
C LYS A 135 -21.04 -13.77 2.97
N LEU A 136 -21.43 -12.77 3.77
CA LEU A 136 -22.56 -11.89 3.45
C LEU A 136 -22.31 -11.10 2.15
N LYS A 137 -21.17 -10.43 2.03
CA LYS A 137 -20.86 -9.66 0.82
C LYS A 137 -20.74 -10.53 -0.43
N ARG A 138 -20.20 -11.76 -0.31
CA ARG A 138 -20.15 -12.74 -1.40
C ARG A 138 -21.56 -13.15 -1.85
N HIS A 139 -22.47 -13.39 -0.91
CA HIS A 139 -23.87 -13.64 -1.24
C HIS A 139 -24.51 -12.45 -1.97
N LEU A 140 -24.27 -11.23 -1.49
CA LEU A 140 -24.77 -10.01 -2.14
C LEU A 140 -24.17 -9.79 -3.52
N MET A 141 -22.89 -10.14 -3.74
CA MET A 141 -22.28 -10.11 -5.08
C MET A 141 -23.05 -10.98 -6.07
N LYS A 142 -23.46 -12.19 -5.66
CA LYS A 142 -24.27 -13.06 -6.52
C LYS A 142 -25.65 -12.48 -6.78
N VAL A 143 -26.32 -11.98 -5.75
CA VAL A 143 -27.70 -11.46 -5.88
C VAL A 143 -27.75 -10.16 -6.70
N VAL A 144 -26.82 -9.24 -6.47
CA VAL A 144 -26.84 -7.89 -7.07
C VAL A 144 -26.21 -7.88 -8.46
N HIS A 145 -25.10 -8.60 -8.65
CA HIS A 145 -24.33 -8.56 -9.90
C HIS A 145 -24.41 -9.85 -10.71
N GLY A 146 -25.01 -10.92 -10.18
CA GLY A 146 -25.04 -12.23 -10.84
C GLY A 146 -23.71 -12.98 -10.80
N ILE A 147 -22.71 -12.46 -10.10
CA ILE A 147 -21.32 -12.92 -10.13
C ILE A 147 -21.04 -13.90 -8.99
N ASP A 148 -20.51 -15.07 -9.34
CA ASP A 148 -19.87 -15.98 -8.39
C ASP A 148 -18.39 -15.64 -8.25
N ILE A 149 -17.89 -15.64 -7.01
CA ILE A 149 -16.50 -15.30 -6.69
C ILE A 149 -15.68 -16.58 -6.61
N VAL A 150 -14.54 -16.61 -7.30
CA VAL A 150 -13.56 -17.69 -7.21
C VAL A 150 -12.65 -17.44 -6.02
N GLU A 151 -12.68 -18.33 -5.04
CA GLU A 151 -11.84 -18.26 -3.84
C GLU A 151 -10.54 -19.04 -4.04
N VAL A 152 -9.40 -18.36 -3.88
CA VAL A 152 -8.06 -18.96 -3.94
C VAL A 152 -7.43 -18.94 -2.53
N LYS A 153 -6.74 -20.02 -2.13
CA LYS A 153 -6.12 -20.15 -0.80
C LYS A 153 -4.63 -19.84 -0.81
#